data_AF-A0A3R6NUC3-F1
#
_entry.id   AF-A0A3R6NUC3-F1
#
_cell.length_a   1.000
_cell.length_b   1.000
_cell.length_c   1.000
_cell.angle_alpha   90.00
_cell.angle_beta   90.00
_cell.angle_gamma   90.00
#
_symmetry.space_group_name_H-M   'P 1'
#
loop_
_entity.id
_entity.type
_entity.pdbx_description
1 polymer ?
#
loop_
_entity_poly.entity_id
_entity_poly.type
_entity_poly.pdbx_seq_one_letter_code
_entity_poly.pdbx_strand_id
1 'polypeptide(L)'
;MATTLVQVRIDDELKNQATAVYDALGIDLSTAVRMFLKRSVMVNGVPFNMTLPKKDYKAERAVRALQELSNAAIENGTSEMTLEEINAEIDAVRKIK
;
A
#
# COMPACT_ATOMS: atom_id res chain seq x y z
N MET A 1 -32.76 8.71 -18.15
CA MET A 1 -32.34 7.91 -16.98
C MET A 1 -33.02 8.48 -15.76
N ALA A 2 -33.50 7.65 -14.84
CA ALA A 2 -34.09 8.13 -13.59
C ALA A 2 -33.00 8.73 -12.69
N THR A 3 -33.30 9.88 -12.08
CA THR A 3 -32.43 10.51 -11.08
C THR A 3 -32.95 10.15 -9.69
N THR A 4 -32.07 9.71 -8.81
CA THR A 4 -32.39 9.40 -7.40
C THR A 4 -31.64 10.37 -6.49
N LEU A 5 -32.32 10.84 -5.43
CA LEU A 5 -31.72 11.72 -4.43
C LEU A 5 -30.90 10.90 -3.43
N VAL A 6 -29.68 11.35 -3.12
CA VAL A 6 -28.84 10.83 -2.04
C VAL A 6 -28.74 11.89 -0.97
N GLN A 7 -29.16 11.57 0.25
CA GLN A 7 -29.04 12.45 1.42
C GLN A 7 -27.96 11.90 2.35
N VAL A 8 -26.99 12.75 2.72
CA VAL A 8 -25.87 12.39 3.60
C VAL A 8 -25.82 13.39 4.75
N ARG A 9 -25.67 12.89 5.98
CA ARG A 9 -25.38 13.73 7.15
C ARG A 9 -23.88 13.95 7.22
N ILE A 10 -23.47 15.21 7.27
CA ILE A 10 -22.07 15.61 7.43
C ILE A 10 -21.99 16.71 8.47
N ASP A 11 -20.84 16.84 9.10
CA ASP A 11 -20.55 17.98 9.96
C ASP A 11 -20.49 19.29 9.12
N ASP A 12 -21.00 20.38 9.69
CA ASP A 12 -21.10 21.66 8.99
C ASP A 12 -19.73 22.27 8.70
N GLU A 13 -18.75 22.10 9.61
CA GLU A 13 -17.39 22.56 9.39
C GLU A 13 -16.74 21.78 8.25
N LEU A 14 -16.86 20.44 8.28
CA LEU A 14 -16.36 19.57 7.21
C LEU A 14 -16.97 19.94 5.85
N LYS A 15 -18.28 20.23 5.80
CA LYS A 15 -18.95 20.69 4.59
C LYS A 15 -18.30 21.95 4.04
N ASN A 16 -18.14 22.96 4.89
CA ASN A 16 -17.62 24.26 4.48
C ASN A 16 -16.17 24.16 4.01
N GLN A 17 -15.35 23.37 4.70
CA GLN A 17 -13.96 23.10 4.30
C GLN A 17 -13.92 22.40 2.93
N ALA A 18 -14.72 21.34 2.73
CA ALA A 18 -14.76 20.62 1.47
C ALA A 18 -15.25 21.51 0.32
N THR A 19 -16.30 22.32 0.53
CA THR A 19 -16.80 23.28 -0.45
C THR A 19 -15.72 24.27 -0.86
N ALA A 20 -14.99 24.86 0.09
CA ALA A 20 -13.91 25.81 -0.23
C ALA A 20 -12.80 25.17 -1.10
N VAL A 21 -12.44 23.92 -0.83
CA VAL A 21 -11.46 23.17 -1.65
C VAL A 21 -11.97 22.97 -3.08
N TYR A 22 -13.21 22.52 -3.24
CA TYR A 22 -13.77 22.23 -4.56
C TYR A 22 -14.05 23.51 -5.36
N ASP A 23 -14.50 24.58 -4.71
CA ASP A 23 -14.69 25.88 -5.36
C ASP A 23 -13.36 26.44 -5.87
N ALA A 24 -12.27 26.28 -5.11
CA ALA A 24 -10.92 26.63 -5.57
C ALA A 24 -10.45 25.79 -6.77
N LEU A 25 -10.98 24.58 -6.93
CA LEU A 25 -10.77 23.72 -8.10
C LEU A 25 -11.76 24.01 -9.25
N GLY A 26 -12.70 24.95 -9.06
CA GLY A 26 -13.69 25.36 -10.06
C GLY A 26 -14.87 24.39 -10.22
N ILE A 27 -15.17 23.56 -9.21
CA ILE A 27 -16.30 22.62 -9.23
C ILE A 27 -17.11 22.69 -7.94
N ASP A 28 -18.42 22.45 -8.03
CA ASP A 28 -19.26 22.38 -6.84
C ASP A 28 -19.14 21.03 -6.11
N LEU A 29 -19.49 21.02 -4.82
CA LEU A 29 -19.45 19.83 -3.97
C LEU A 29 -20.28 18.65 -4.53
N SER A 30 -21.43 18.92 -5.16
CA SER A 30 -22.28 17.86 -5.73
C SER A 30 -21.63 17.24 -6.97
N THR A 31 -20.91 18.03 -7.76
CA THR A 31 -20.09 17.54 -8.87
C THR A 31 -18.95 16.67 -8.36
N ALA A 32 -18.25 17.07 -7.30
CA ALA A 32 -17.21 16.24 -6.67
C ALA A 32 -17.76 14.90 -6.16
N VAL A 33 -18.91 14.90 -5.46
CA VAL A 33 -19.56 13.66 -4.99
C VAL A 33 -19.96 12.75 -6.16
N ARG A 34 -20.48 13.31 -7.25
CA ARG A 34 -20.77 12.53 -8.46
C ARG A 34 -19.52 11.94 -9.10
N MET A 35 -18.41 12.68 -9.14
CA MET A 35 -17.13 12.19 -9.64
C MET A 35 -16.60 11.04 -8.79
N PHE A 36 -16.68 11.17 -7.46
CA PHE A 36 -16.33 10.11 -6.52
C PHE A 36 -17.09 8.82 -6.84
N LEU A 37 -18.43 8.88 -6.90
CA LEU A 37 -19.26 7.71 -7.19
C LEU A 37 -18.94 7.07 -8.54
N LYS A 38 -18.76 7.88 -9.60
CA LYS A 38 -18.36 7.39 -10.92
C LYS A 38 -17.01 6.69 -10.90
N ARG A 39 -16.02 7.24 -10.19
CA ARG A 39 -14.70 6.64 -10.07
C ARG A 39 -14.76 5.35 -9.27
N SER A 40 -15.56 5.30 -8.19
CA SER A 40 -15.76 4.09 -7.40
C SER A 40 -16.29 2.92 -8.24
N VAL A 41 -17.28 3.19 -9.10
CA VAL A 41 -17.82 2.19 -10.05
C VAL A 41 -16.74 1.76 -11.05
N MET A 42 -15.99 2.72 -11.62
CA MET A 42 -14.96 2.43 -12.62
C MET A 42 -13.83 1.55 -12.11
N VAL A 43 -13.44 1.72 -10.84
CA VAL A 43 -12.35 0.93 -10.21
C VAL A 43 -12.85 -0.24 -9.39
N ASN A 44 -14.17 -0.47 -9.35
CA ASN A 44 -14.82 -1.47 -8.49
C ASN A 44 -14.34 -1.42 -7.03
N GLY A 45 -14.29 -0.22 -6.45
CA GLY A 45 -13.71 -0.02 -5.12
C GLY A 45 -13.74 1.43 -4.65
N VAL A 46 -13.04 1.73 -3.56
CA VAL A 46 -12.94 3.10 -3.03
C VAL A 46 -11.79 3.84 -3.75
N PRO A 47 -12.05 5.00 -4.38
CA PRO A 47 -11.09 5.67 -5.27
C PRO A 47 -10.08 6.55 -4.52
N PHE A 48 -9.61 6.09 -3.37
CA PHE A 48 -8.49 6.66 -2.62
C PHE A 48 -7.81 5.55 -1.82
N ASN A 49 -6.56 5.78 -1.42
CA ASN A 49 -5.81 4.79 -0.65
C ASN A 49 -6.44 4.60 0.74
N MET A 50 -6.95 3.39 1.00
CA MET A 50 -7.49 3.00 2.31
C MET A 50 -6.37 2.50 3.23
N THR A 51 -5.33 3.31 3.41
CA THR A 51 -4.20 2.99 4.29
C THR A 51 -4.14 3.98 5.43
N LEU A 52 -3.96 3.49 6.66
CA LEU A 52 -3.53 4.35 7.76
C LEU A 52 -2.13 4.91 7.42
N PRO A 53 -1.76 6.11 7.92
CA PRO A 53 -0.40 6.60 7.80
C PRO A 53 0.55 5.48 8.21
N LYS A 54 1.50 5.14 7.34
CA LYS A 54 2.54 4.19 7.73
C LYS A 54 3.22 4.82 8.94
N LYS A 55 3.00 4.28 10.14
CA LYS A 55 3.98 4.46 11.23
C LYS A 55 5.32 4.16 10.58
N ASP A 56 6.26 5.09 10.62
CA ASP A 56 7.59 4.93 10.03
C ASP A 56 8.05 3.50 10.29
N TYR A 57 7.85 2.65 9.29
CA TYR A 57 8.26 1.28 9.39
C TYR A 57 9.76 1.45 9.27
N LYS A 58 10.45 1.46 10.42
CA LYS A 58 11.87 1.74 10.48
C LYS A 58 12.56 0.70 9.61
N ALA A 59 12.73 1.03 8.33
CA ALA A 59 13.35 0.21 7.33
C ALA A 59 14.74 -0.20 7.81
N GLU A 60 15.35 0.62 8.68
CA GLU A 60 16.53 0.30 9.46
C GLU A 60 16.53 -1.08 10.12
N ARG A 61 15.40 -1.59 10.67
CA ARG A 61 15.40 -2.92 11.31
C ARG A 61 15.49 -4.04 10.25
N ALA A 62 14.80 -3.88 9.13
CA ALA A 62 14.88 -4.82 8.02
C ALA A 62 16.24 -4.74 7.30
N VAL A 63 16.79 -3.53 7.15
CA VAL A 63 18.11 -3.28 6.58
C VAL A 63 19.22 -3.86 7.47
N ARG A 64 19.14 -3.66 8.80
CA ARG A 64 20.07 -4.27 9.76
C ARG A 64 20.01 -5.80 9.71
N ALA A 65 18.81 -6.38 9.68
CA ALA A 65 18.65 -7.84 9.56
C ALA A 65 19.26 -8.38 8.25
N LEU A 66 19.07 -7.69 7.13
CA LEU A 66 19.69 -8.07 5.85
C LEU A 66 21.21 -7.95 5.89
N GLN A 67 21.76 -6.92 6.52
CA GLN A 67 23.21 -6.75 6.69
C GLN A 67 23.81 -7.85 7.56
N GLU A 68 23.16 -8.21 8.66
CA GLU A 68 23.58 -9.32 9.54
C GLU A 68 23.60 -10.65 8.79
N LEU A 69 22.55 -10.95 8.00
CA LEU A 69 22.49 -12.15 7.17
C LEU A 69 23.59 -12.17 6.10
N SER A 70 23.85 -11.02 5.45
CA SER A 70 24.91 -10.90 4.45
C SER A 70 26.29 -11.11 5.06
N ASN A 71 26.57 -10.54 6.24
CA ASN A 71 27.84 -10.72 6.93
C ASN A 71 28.04 -12.19 7.35
N ALA A 72 27.00 -12.81 7.89
CA ALA A 72 27.04 -14.23 8.25
C ALA A 72 27.30 -15.12 7.02
N ALA A 73 26.75 -14.78 5.85
CA ALA A 73 27.02 -15.53 4.61
C ALA A 73 28.48 -15.39 4.16
N ILE A 74 29.09 -14.22 4.34
CA ILE A 74 30.51 -14.00 4.03
C ILE A 74 31.41 -14.76 5.01
N GLU A 75 31.12 -14.68 6.31
CA GLU A 75 31.89 -15.39 7.35
C GLU A 75 31.85 -16.92 7.18
N ASN A 76 30.71 -17.46 6.77
CA ASN A 76 30.54 -18.89 6.50
C ASN A 76 30.99 -19.29 5.08
N GLY A 77 31.50 -18.36 4.26
CA GLY A 77 31.94 -18.63 2.89
C GLY A 77 30.82 -19.04 1.92
N THR A 78 29.56 -18.81 2.28
CA THR A 78 28.38 -19.20 1.47
C THR A 78 27.86 -18.08 0.57
N SER A 79 28.46 -16.89 0.64
CA SER A 79 28.05 -15.69 -0.10
C SER A 79 28.15 -15.80 -1.62
N GLU A 80 28.99 -16.69 -2.15
CA GLU A 80 29.22 -16.86 -3.59
C GLU A 80 28.71 -18.21 -4.14
N MET A 81 27.93 -18.95 -3.35
CA MET A 81 27.43 -20.26 -3.79
C MET A 81 26.52 -20.13 -5.01
N THR A 82 26.76 -20.98 -6.00
CA THR A 82 25.90 -21.11 -7.17
C THR A 82 24.58 -21.78 -6.80
N LEU A 83 23.54 -21.57 -7.62
CA LEU A 83 22.24 -22.22 -7.42
C LEU A 83 22.34 -23.75 -7.43
N GLU A 84 23.30 -24.31 -8.17
CA GLU A 84 23.54 -25.75 -8.25
C GLU A 84 24.12 -26.28 -6.93
N GLU A 85 25.09 -25.58 -6.35
CA GLU A 85 25.70 -25.91 -5.05
C GLU A 85 24.68 -25.78 -3.91
N ILE A 86 23.85 -24.74 -3.93
CA ILE A 86 22.77 -24.54 -2.95
C ILE A 86 21.77 -25.71 -2.99
N ASN A 87 21.34 -26.12 -4.19
CA ASN A 87 20.39 -27.22 -4.33
C ASN A 87 21.01 -28.57 -3.90
N ALA A 88 22.29 -28.79 -4.21
CA ALA A 88 23.00 -30.00 -3.78
C ALA A 88 23.11 -30.10 -2.25
N GLU A 89 23.36 -29.00 -1.54
CA GLU A 89 23.39 -28.96 -0.08
C GLU A 89 22.00 -29.25 0.53
N ILE A 90 20.94 -28.61 0.00
CA ILE A 90 19.56 -28.84 0.44
C ILE A 90 19.17 -30.31 0.29
N ASP A 91 19.50 -30.92 -0.85
CA ASP A 91 19.20 -32.33 -1.12
C ASP A 91 20.02 -33.28 -0.23
N ALA A 92 21.27 -32.96 0.07
CA ALA A 92 22.09 -33.74 0.99
C ALA A 92 21.50 -33.73 2.42
N VAL A 93 21.08 -32.57 2.93
CA VAL A 93 20.45 -32.45 4.25
C VAL A 93 19.11 -33.17 4.31
N ARG A 94 18.30 -33.07 3.25
CA ARG A 94 16.99 -33.76 3.17
C ARG A 94 17.10 -35.29 3.11
N LYS A 95 18.19 -35.83 2.57
CA LYS A 95 18.45 -37.29 2.51
C LYS A 95 18.91 -37.89 3.83
N ILE A 96 19.45 -37.08 4.74
CA ILE A 96 19.92 -37.51 6.07
C ILE A 96 18.74 -37.60 7.07
N LYS A 97 17.59 -37.01 6.74
CA LYS A 97 16.37 -37.01 7.55
C LYS A 97 15.40 -38.11 7.10
#